data_AF-A0A0S8CIW3-F1
#
_entry.id   AF-A0A0S8CIW3-F1
#
_cell.length_a   1.000
_cell.length_b   1.000
_cell.length_c   1.000
_cell.angle_alpha   90.00
_cell.angle_beta   90.00
_cell.angle_gamma   90.00
#
_symmetry.space_group_name_H-M   'P 1'
#
loop_
_entity.id
_entity.type
_entity.pdbx_description
1 polymer ?
#
loop_
_entity_poly.entity_id
_entity_poly.type
_entity_poly.pdbx_seq_one_letter_code
_entity_poly.pdbx_strand_id
1 'polypeptide(L)' 'MDPVTMKMLAVGLTAGLGLLGPALGIGLIGYSALQGIARNPEASGPIMTNMILVTAFCEAIGIYALIVAIILALIV' A
#
# COMPACT_ATOMS: atom_id res chain seq x y z
N MET A 1 1.67 -19.66 24.73
CA MET A 1 0.60 -18.81 24.17
C MET A 1 -0.50 -19.73 23.67
N ASP A 2 -1.75 -19.44 24.00
CA ASP A 2 -2.89 -20.18 23.46
C ASP A 2 -3.11 -19.83 21.97
N PRO A 3 -3.84 -20.68 21.23
CA PRO A 3 -4.05 -20.49 19.80
C PRO A 3 -4.71 -19.15 19.42
N VAL A 4 -5.60 -18.61 20.27
CA VAL A 4 -6.29 -17.34 19.99
C VAL A 4 -5.31 -16.19 20.05
N THR A 5 -4.46 -16.15 21.08
CA THR A 5 -3.41 -15.13 21.20
C THR A 5 -2.44 -15.15 20.00
N MET A 6 -2.05 -16.35 19.54
CA MET A 6 -1.17 -16.50 18.36
C MET A 6 -1.83 -16.00 17.07
N LYS A 7 -3.12 -16.29 16.90
CA LYS A 7 -3.92 -15.82 15.77
C LYS A 7 -4.01 -14.28 15.74
N MET A 8 -4.32 -13.65 16.88
CA MET A 8 -4.40 -12.18 16.95
C MET A 8 -3.06 -11.51 16.63
N LEU A 9 -1.95 -12.08 17.10
CA LEU A 9 -0.61 -11.61 16.75
C LEU A 9 -0.34 -11.74 15.25
N ALA A 10 -0.68 -12.88 14.64
CA ALA A 10 -0.50 -13.11 13.21
C ALA A 10 -1.32 -12.13 12.35
N VAL A 11 -2.57 -11.84 12.74
CA VAL A 11 -3.41 -10.82 12.07
C VAL A 11 -2.74 -9.45 12.13
N GLY A 12 -2.31 -9.02 13.32
CA GLY A 12 -1.67 -7.73 13.51
C GLY A 12 -0.37 -7.57 12.72
N LEU A 13 0.46 -8.63 12.70
CA LEU A 13 1.71 -8.63 11.92
C LEU A 13 1.44 -8.62 10.41
N THR A 14 0.47 -9.40 9.94
CA THR A 14 0.13 -9.45 8.51
C THR A 14 -0.38 -8.11 8.02
N ALA A 15 -1.32 -7.49 8.76
CA ALA A 15 -1.84 -6.17 8.40
C ALA A 15 -0.77 -5.08 8.51
N GLY A 16 -0.02 -5.04 9.61
CA GLY A 16 0.98 -4.01 9.88
C GLY A 16 2.15 -4.07 8.92
N LEU A 17 2.81 -5.24 8.79
CA LEU A 17 3.99 -5.39 7.94
C LEU A 17 3.65 -5.46 6.46
N GLY A 18 2.52 -6.05 6.11
CA GLY A 18 2.08 -6.19 4.72
C GLY A 18 1.77 -4.85 4.04
N LEU A 19 1.39 -3.83 4.81
CA LEU A 19 1.12 -2.48 4.30
C LEU A 19 2.36 -1.59 4.19
N LEU A 20 3.51 -1.99 4.76
CA LEU A 20 4.74 -1.17 4.72
C LEU A 20 5.25 -0.97 3.28
N GLY A 21 5.22 -2.03 2.47
CA GLY A 21 5.66 -1.97 1.07
C GLY A 21 4.85 -0.96 0.24
N PRO A 22 3.51 -1.11 0.17
CA PRO A 22 2.63 -0.14 -0.49
C PRO A 22 2.78 1.28 0.04
N ALA A 23 2.84 1.47 1.37
CA ALA A 23 2.99 2.80 1.97
C ALA A 23 4.28 3.50 1.50
N LEU A 24 5.41 2.79 1.50
CA LEU A 24 6.69 3.32 1.01
C LEU A 24 6.66 3.56 -0.51
N GLY A 25 6.10 2.62 -1.26
CA GLY A 25 5.98 2.73 -2.72
C GLY A 25 5.16 3.95 -3.14
N ILE A 26 4.00 4.16 -2.52
CA ILE A 26 3.12 5.31 -2.78
C ILE A 26 3.82 6.62 -2.39
N GLY A 27 4.50 6.65 -1.24
CA GLY A 27 5.30 7.81 -0.83
C GLY A 27 6.35 8.20 -1.87
N LEU A 28 7.08 7.22 -2.42
CA LEU A 28 8.09 7.45 -3.46
C LEU A 28 7.46 7.89 -4.80
N ILE A 29 6.35 7.27 -5.20
CA ILE A 29 5.61 7.65 -6.40
C ILE A 29 5.15 9.11 -6.32
N GLY A 30 4.51 9.49 -5.21
CA GLY A 30 4.06 10.86 -4.97
C GLY A 30 5.21 11.86 -4.94
N TYR A 31 6.30 11.54 -4.23
CA TYR A 31 7.49 12.38 -4.20
C TYR A 31 8.08 12.62 -5.60
N SER A 32 8.23 11.56 -6.40
CA SER A 32 8.75 11.67 -7.76
C SER A 32 7.83 12.46 -8.68
N ALA A 33 6.51 12.27 -8.56
CA ALA A 33 5.52 13.01 -9.34
C ALA A 33 5.56 14.52 -9.01
N LEU A 34 5.55 14.88 -7.73
CA LEU A 34 5.64 16.28 -7.29
C LEU A 34 6.93 16.94 -7.77
N GLN A 35 8.06 16.24 -7.70
CA GLN A 35 9.32 16.72 -8.25
C GLN A 35 9.30 16.90 -9.77
N GLY A 36 8.61 16.02 -10.51
CA GLY A 36 8.41 16.16 -11.94
C GLY A 36 7.56 17.39 -12.29
N ILE A 37 6.46 17.58 -11.57
CA ILE A 37 5.56 18.73 -11.74
C ILE A 37 6.28 20.05 -11.42
N ALA A 38 7.07 20.09 -10.34
CA ALA A 38 7.83 21.28 -9.97
C ALA A 38 8.84 21.70 -11.04
N ARG A 39 9.42 20.73 -11.77
CA ARG A 39 10.37 20.98 -12.88
C ARG A 39 9.68 21.35 -14.19
N ASN A 40 8.49 20.79 -14.45
CA ASN A 40 7.70 21.09 -15.63
C ASN A 40 6.20 21.16 -15.30
N PRO A 41 5.69 22.35 -14.92
CA PRO A 41 4.30 22.53 -14.53
C PRO A 41 3.29 22.23 -15.65
N GLU A 42 3.68 22.43 -16.92
CA GLU A 42 2.81 22.16 -18.07
C GLU A 42 2.51 20.66 -18.25
N ALA A 43 3.40 19.80 -17.75
CA ALA A 43 3.22 18.35 -17.78
C ALA A 43 2.39 17.80 -16.59
N SER A 44 1.80 18.67 -15.76
CA SER A 44 1.11 18.27 -14.53
C SER A 44 -0.03 17.27 -14.77
N GLY A 45 -0.87 17.49 -15.79
CA GLY A 45 -1.97 16.59 -16.12
C GLY A 45 -1.50 15.15 -16.39
N PRO A 46 -0.65 14.92 -17.41
CA PRO A 46 -0.11 13.60 -17.69
C PRO A 46 0.64 12.94 -16.52
N ILE A 47 1.43 13.71 -15.76
CA ILE A 47 2.14 13.19 -14.58
C ILE A 47 1.15 12.70 -13.53
N MET A 48 0.10 13.48 -13.23
CA MET A 48 -0.93 13.10 -12.26
C MET A 48 -1.67 11.83 -12.68
N THR A 49 -2.05 11.71 -13.97
CA THR A 49 -2.71 10.51 -14.49
C THR A 49 -1.84 9.27 -14.32
N ASN A 50 -0.55 9.35 -14.68
CA ASN A 50 0.38 8.23 -14.51
C ASN A 50 0.64 7.91 -13.04
N MET A 51 0.77 8.93 -12.19
CA MET A 51 0.96 8.78 -10.74
C MET A 51 -0.20 7.99 -10.13
N ILE A 52 -1.45 8.32 -10.46
CA ILE A 52 -2.64 7.61 -9.95
C ILE A 52 -2.65 6.15 -10.42
N LEU A 53 -2.36 5.90 -11.71
CA LEU A 53 -2.32 4.54 -12.26
C LEU A 53 -1.28 3.66 -11.54
N VAL A 54 -0.06 4.17 -11.39
CA VAL A 54 1.02 3.43 -10.72
C VAL A 54 0.73 3.26 -9.23
N THR A 55 0.13 4.28 -8.60
CA THR A 55 -0.33 4.19 -7.19
C THR A 55 -1.38 3.10 -7.02
N ALA A 56 -2.34 2.99 -7.94
CA ALA A 56 -3.36 1.93 -7.89
C ALA A 56 -2.75 0.53 -8.03
N PHE A 57 -1.75 0.35 -8.91
CA PHE A 57 -1.04 -0.93 -9.01
C PHE A 57 -0.19 -1.24 -7.77
N CYS A 58 0.42 -0.23 -7.16
CA CYS A 58 1.13 -0.37 -5.89
C CYS A 58 0.17 -0.80 -4.76
N GLU A 59 -0.98 -0.14 -4.67
CA GLU A 59 -2.00 -0.41 -3.66
C GLU A 59 -2.66 -1.78 -3.85
N ALA A 60 -2.77 -2.30 -5.08
CA ALA A 60 -3.28 -3.64 -5.32
C ALA A 60 -2.49 -4.72 -4.55
N ILE A 61 -1.19 -4.51 -4.34
CA ILE A 61 -0.35 -5.40 -3.51
C ILE A 61 -0.73 -5.28 -2.03
N GLY A 62 -1.03 -4.07 -1.55
CA GLY A 62 -1.50 -3.82 -0.19
C GLY A 62 -2.86 -4.43 0.10
N ILE A 63 -3.76 -4.42 -0.87
CA ILE A 63 -5.06 -5.07 -0.77
C ILE A 63 -4.91 -6.58 -0.55
N TYR A 64 -3.92 -7.24 -1.17
CA TYR A 64 -3.67 -8.66 -0.88
C TYR A 64 -3.26 -8.91 0.57
N ALA A 65 -2.40 -8.05 1.15
CA ALA A 65 -2.06 -8.15 2.56
C ALA A 65 -3.27 -7.96 3.47
N LEU A 66 -4.14 -6.99 3.16
CA LEU A 66 -5.39 -6.77 3.88
C LEU A 66 -6.34 -7.97 3.77
N ILE A 67 -6.49 -8.54 2.57
CA ILE A 67 -7.32 -9.74 2.35
C ILE A 67 -6.82 -10.89 3.21
N VAL A 68 -5.52 -11.16 3.23
CA VAL A 68 -4.95 -12.24 4.05
C VAL A 68 -5.19 -11.97 5.53
N ALA A 69 -5.00 -10.74 6.00
CA ALA A 69 -5.27 -10.37 7.39
C ALA A 69 -6.76 -10.57 7.76
N ILE A 70 -7.69 -10.22 6.87
CA ILE A 70 -9.13 -10.42 7.08
C ILE A 70 -9.48 -11.91 7.13
N ILE A 71 -8.93 -12.71 6.22
CA ILE A 71 -9.14 -14.18 6.21
C ILE A 71 -8.62 -14.79 7.51
N LEU A 72 -7.44 -14.39 7.97
CA LEU A 72 -6.86 -14.84 9.24
C LEU A 72 -7.65 -14.37 10.47
N ALA A 73 -8.39 -13.27 10.38
CA ALA A 73 -9.15 -12.73 11.50
C ALA A 73 -10.55 -13.37 11.61
N LEU A 74 -11.23 -13.55 10.47
CA LEU A 74 -12.66 -13.84 10.43
C LEU A 74 -13.00 -15.27 9.99
N ILE A 75 -12.09 -15.98 9.32
CA ILE A 75 -12.40 -17.27 8.67
C ILE A 75 -11.61 -18.41 9.32
N VAL A 76 -10.28 -18.31 9.29
CA VAL A 76 -9.39 -19.08 10.17
C VAL A 76 -9.54 -18.52 11.56
#